data_AF-A0A9J9LE61-F1
#
_entry.id   AF-A0A9J9LE61-F1
#
_cell.length_a   1.000
_cell.length_b   1.000
_cell.length_c   1.000
_cell.angle_alpha   90.00
_cell.angle_beta   90.00
_cell.angle_gamma   90.00
#
_symmetry.space_group_name_H-M   'P 1'
#
loop_
_entity.id
_entity.type
_entity.pdbx_description
1 polymer ?
#
loop_
_entity_poly.entity_id
_entity_poly.type
_entity_poly.pdbx_seq_one_letter_code
_entity_poly.pdbx_strand_id
1 'polypeptide(L)'
;MAKNLAVGEMIYVPAALVDVEDLPSAFLRTAVEDVAGRKVRITFRGADHWIASSRCQRNVGLLIICISDWATEATLLDPLSKTVLQFCRLLVPDDQVRFYKVRSIAELRAIWVREHATYSHVILIGHGNGSAVQFANDRWQTAAQLDPVLSIPGAAAKYFVNLACQGGQAPLGKPFSSLEVCDSYIGAFHSVHGAIASQFLQSFLIHHLLQGETTKVAFRHARERVSGGTSFRLWRHGALIPNS
;
A
#
# COMPACT_ATOMS: atom_id res chain seq x y z
N MET A 1 0.64 -7.72 -7.54
CA MET A 1 1.49 -8.71 -8.24
C MET A 1 0.80 -9.13 -9.53
N ALA A 2 1.53 -9.15 -10.65
CA ALA A 2 0.97 -9.50 -11.94
C ALA A 2 0.81 -11.03 -12.12
N LYS A 3 -0.22 -11.43 -12.86
CA LYS A 3 -0.48 -12.80 -13.32
C LYS A 3 -0.84 -12.75 -14.79
N ASN A 4 -0.50 -13.80 -15.55
CA ASN A 4 -0.82 -13.92 -16.97
C ASN A 4 -0.33 -12.70 -17.75
N LEU A 5 0.95 -12.35 -17.61
CA LEU A 5 1.57 -11.29 -18.39
C LEU A 5 1.72 -11.74 -19.84
N ALA A 6 1.54 -10.82 -20.79
CA ALA A 6 1.70 -11.09 -22.22
C ALA A 6 2.96 -10.42 -22.79
N VAL A 7 3.48 -10.98 -23.89
CA VAL A 7 4.55 -10.33 -24.66
C VAL A 7 4.07 -8.97 -25.17
N GLY A 8 4.94 -7.96 -25.07
CA GLY A 8 4.66 -6.56 -25.39
C GLY A 8 3.96 -5.79 -24.28
N GLU A 9 3.51 -6.45 -23.20
CA GLU A 9 2.85 -5.77 -22.07
C GLU A 9 3.85 -4.91 -21.29
N MET A 10 3.48 -3.65 -21.01
CA MET A 10 4.28 -2.77 -20.17
C MET A 10 4.13 -3.14 -18.70
N ILE A 11 5.25 -3.33 -18.01
CA ILE A 11 5.31 -3.72 -16.61
C ILE A 11 6.31 -2.87 -15.83
N TYR A 12 6.16 -2.92 -14.52
CA TYR A 12 7.11 -2.39 -13.55
C TYR A 12 7.85 -3.55 -12.90
N VAL A 13 9.18 -3.51 -13.00
CA VAL A 13 10.11 -4.50 -12.47
C VAL A 13 10.90 -3.87 -11.34
N PRO A 14 10.92 -4.44 -10.13
CA PRO A 14 11.73 -3.96 -9.02
C PRO A 14 13.22 -3.82 -9.41
N ALA A 15 13.80 -2.66 -9.10
CA ALA A 15 15.19 -2.32 -9.47
C ALA A 15 16.21 -3.35 -8.93
N ALA A 16 15.96 -3.92 -7.75
CA ALA A 16 16.84 -4.92 -7.15
C ALA A 16 16.89 -6.26 -7.91
N LEU A 17 16.03 -6.48 -8.91
CA LEU A 17 16.01 -7.70 -9.72
C LEU A 17 16.73 -7.55 -11.07
N VAL A 18 17.21 -6.34 -11.35
CA VAL A 18 17.89 -5.96 -12.61
C VAL A 18 19.27 -5.35 -12.37
N ASP A 19 19.85 -5.53 -11.17
CA ASP A 19 21.18 -5.06 -10.75
C ASP A 19 21.47 -3.59 -11.10
N VAL A 20 20.57 -2.68 -10.71
CA VAL A 20 20.71 -1.26 -11.05
C VAL A 20 20.89 -0.40 -9.80
N GLU A 21 22.09 0.15 -9.66
CA GLU A 21 22.42 1.12 -8.61
C GLU A 21 21.87 2.54 -8.93
N ASP A 22 21.63 2.86 -10.21
CA ASP A 22 21.36 4.24 -10.68
C ASP A 22 19.93 4.50 -11.21
N LEU A 23 18.91 3.72 -10.82
CA LEU A 23 17.54 4.07 -11.21
C LEU A 23 16.98 5.20 -10.33
N PRO A 24 16.30 6.22 -10.90
CA PRO A 24 15.64 7.27 -10.14
C PRO A 24 14.35 6.79 -9.44
N SER A 25 14.04 5.49 -9.51
CA SER A 25 12.86 4.86 -8.92
C SER A 25 13.19 3.42 -8.50
N ALA A 26 12.42 2.90 -7.55
CA ALA A 26 12.38 1.51 -7.15
C ALA A 26 11.98 0.55 -8.28
N PHE A 27 11.52 1.05 -9.43
CA PHE A 27 11.11 0.24 -10.56
C PHE A 27 11.74 0.67 -11.89
N LEU A 28 12.08 -0.33 -12.69
CA LEU A 28 12.25 -0.22 -14.13
C LEU A 28 10.89 -0.43 -14.80
N ARG A 29 10.43 0.56 -15.58
CA ARG A 29 9.28 0.40 -16.46
C ARG A 29 9.76 -0.09 -17.84
N THR A 30 9.35 -1.29 -18.24
CA THR A 30 9.80 -1.92 -19.49
C THR A 30 8.72 -2.84 -20.07
N ALA A 31 8.90 -3.29 -21.31
CA ALA A 31 8.02 -4.24 -21.96
C ALA A 31 8.45 -5.69 -21.67
N VAL A 32 7.49 -6.60 -21.56
CA VAL A 32 7.75 -8.05 -21.56
C VAL A 32 8.19 -8.47 -22.96
N GLU A 33 9.36 -9.10 -23.07
CA GLU A 33 9.85 -9.59 -24.37
C GLU A 33 9.53 -11.05 -24.62
N ASP A 34 9.45 -11.85 -23.56
CA ASP A 34 9.10 -13.27 -23.65
C ASP A 34 8.42 -13.75 -22.37
N VAL A 35 7.66 -14.83 -22.45
CA VAL A 35 6.94 -15.45 -21.33
C VAL A 35 7.21 -16.95 -21.32
N ALA A 36 7.86 -17.42 -20.25
CA ALA A 36 8.15 -18.83 -20.05
C ALA A 36 7.56 -19.29 -18.71
N GLY A 37 6.41 -19.99 -18.77
CA GLY A 37 5.70 -20.47 -17.58
C GLY A 37 5.25 -19.33 -16.67
N ARG A 38 5.87 -19.20 -15.48
CA ARG A 38 5.56 -18.14 -14.50
C ARG A 38 6.65 -17.06 -14.42
N LYS A 39 7.46 -16.94 -15.48
CA LYS A 39 8.50 -15.94 -15.60
C LYS A 39 8.32 -15.14 -16.88
N VAL A 40 8.79 -13.90 -16.84
CA VAL A 40 8.90 -13.02 -18.00
C VAL A 40 10.36 -12.70 -18.25
N ARG A 41 10.71 -12.56 -19.52
CA ARG A 41 12.01 -12.03 -19.94
C ARG A 41 11.87 -10.55 -20.22
N ILE A 42 12.84 -9.78 -19.76
CA ILE A 42 13.06 -8.40 -20.16
C ILE A 42 14.53 -8.26 -20.56
N THR A 43 14.83 -7.37 -21.50
CA THR A 43 16.21 -6.96 -21.77
C THR A 43 16.44 -5.57 -21.22
N PHE A 44 17.51 -5.41 -20.45
CA PHE A 44 17.92 -4.13 -19.90
C PHE A 44 19.43 -3.98 -20.05
N ARG A 45 19.87 -2.85 -20.64
CA ARG A 45 21.29 -2.58 -20.93
C ARG A 45 22.01 -3.73 -21.66
N GLY A 46 21.30 -4.43 -22.55
CA GLY A 46 21.84 -5.54 -23.34
C GLY A 46 21.93 -6.88 -22.61
N ALA A 47 21.48 -6.98 -21.36
CA ALA A 47 21.40 -8.22 -20.60
C ALA A 47 19.95 -8.70 -20.46
N ASP A 48 19.77 -10.02 -20.51
CA ASP A 48 18.47 -10.67 -20.35
C ASP A 48 18.22 -11.07 -18.90
N HIS A 49 17.05 -10.68 -18.39
CA HIS A 49 16.63 -11.00 -17.03
C HIS A 49 15.33 -11.81 -17.04
N TRP A 50 15.38 -13.01 -16.45
CA TRP A 50 14.20 -13.86 -16.25
C TRP A 50 13.61 -13.65 -14.86
N ILE A 51 12.48 -12.97 -14.81
CA ILE A 51 11.88 -12.50 -13.57
C ILE A 51 10.57 -13.23 -13.33
N ALA A 52 10.36 -13.74 -12.12
CA ALA A 52 9.08 -14.34 -11.76
C ALA A 52 7.96 -13.31 -11.92
N SER A 53 6.90 -13.65 -12.65
CA SER A 53 5.78 -12.73 -12.95
C SER A 53 5.14 -12.19 -11.67
N SER A 54 5.17 -12.98 -10.58
CA SER A 54 4.69 -12.55 -9.26
C SER A 54 5.46 -11.37 -8.67
N ARG A 55 6.69 -11.10 -9.10
CA ARG A 55 7.48 -9.95 -8.64
C ARG A 55 7.25 -8.69 -9.47
N CYS A 56 6.60 -8.81 -10.62
CA CYS A 56 6.28 -7.67 -11.48
C CYS A 56 4.91 -7.05 -11.11
N GLN A 57 4.73 -5.79 -11.49
CA GLN A 57 3.48 -5.05 -11.29
C GLN A 57 3.01 -4.45 -12.64
N ARG A 58 1.70 -4.45 -12.89
CA ARG A 58 1.11 -3.77 -14.06
C ARG A 58 1.02 -2.26 -13.86
N ASN A 59 0.80 -1.86 -12.62
CA ASN A 59 0.69 -0.48 -12.22
C ASN A 59 1.35 -0.31 -10.86
N VAL A 60 2.06 0.79 -10.67
CA VAL A 60 2.66 1.20 -9.40
C VAL A 60 2.31 2.66 -9.18
N GLY A 61 1.62 2.90 -8.09
CA GLY A 61 1.27 4.22 -7.59
C GLY A 61 0.89 4.14 -6.11
N LEU A 62 1.25 5.18 -5.37
CA LEU A 62 1.07 5.34 -3.94
C LEU A 62 0.09 6.50 -3.66
N LEU A 63 -1.11 6.18 -3.17
CA LEU A 63 -2.07 7.17 -2.69
C LEU A 63 -2.01 7.25 -1.17
N ILE A 64 -1.65 8.40 -0.63
CA ILE A 64 -1.63 8.66 0.81
C ILE A 64 -2.86 9.49 1.17
N ILE A 65 -3.67 8.96 2.07
CA ILE A 65 -4.87 9.61 2.58
C ILE A 65 -4.70 9.83 4.08
N CYS A 66 -4.52 11.09 4.47
CA CYS A 66 -4.57 11.49 5.87
C CYS A 66 -6.01 11.85 6.23
N ILE A 67 -6.64 10.98 7.02
CA ILE A 67 -7.95 11.16 7.64
C ILE A 67 -7.74 12.01 8.88
N SER A 68 -7.98 13.31 8.73
CA SER A 68 -7.66 14.31 9.73
C SER A 68 -8.72 14.43 10.82
N ASP A 69 -8.28 14.88 12.00
CA ASP A 69 -9.10 15.32 13.12
C ASP A 69 -8.63 16.70 13.58
N TRP A 70 -9.50 17.49 14.22
CA TRP A 70 -9.17 18.86 14.63
C TRP A 70 -8.20 18.95 15.82
N ALA A 71 -8.02 17.88 16.59
CA ALA A 71 -7.28 17.90 17.84
C ALA A 71 -5.79 17.59 17.66
N THR A 72 -5.43 16.70 16.73
CA THR A 72 -4.05 16.19 16.60
C THR A 72 -3.44 16.41 15.21
N GLU A 73 -4.15 17.10 14.31
CA GLU A 73 -3.68 17.38 12.95
C GLU A 73 -2.27 17.96 12.93
N ALA A 74 -2.05 19.07 13.64
CA ALA A 74 -0.77 19.77 13.63
C ALA A 74 0.35 19.03 14.39
N THR A 75 0.03 18.22 15.39
CA THR A 75 1.00 17.66 16.34
C THR A 75 1.38 16.22 16.04
N LEU A 76 0.53 15.45 15.36
CA LEU A 76 0.77 14.04 15.04
C LEU A 76 0.58 13.74 13.56
N LEU A 77 -0.59 14.07 12.99
CA LEU A 77 -0.94 13.64 11.64
C LEU A 77 -0.11 14.34 10.56
N ASP A 78 0.18 15.62 10.72
CA ASP A 78 1.02 16.39 9.80
C ASP A 78 2.47 15.91 9.80
N PRO A 79 3.14 15.76 10.96
CA PRO A 79 4.47 15.14 11.00
C PRO A 79 4.52 13.75 10.37
N LEU A 80 3.59 12.86 10.74
CA LEU A 80 3.56 11.48 10.25
C LEU A 80 3.33 11.43 8.73
N SER A 81 2.31 12.13 8.24
CA SER A 81 1.97 12.18 6.82
C SER A 81 3.09 12.77 5.97
N LYS A 82 3.78 13.81 6.46
CA LYS A 82 4.94 14.39 5.79
C LYS A 82 6.09 13.39 5.71
N THR A 83 6.43 12.69 6.79
CA THR A 83 7.47 11.65 6.78
C THR A 83 7.13 10.55 5.77
N VAL A 84 5.89 10.06 5.77
CA VAL A 84 5.43 9.03 4.83
C VAL A 84 5.51 9.52 3.37
N LEU A 85 5.04 10.74 3.09
CA LEU A 85 5.06 11.33 1.75
C LEU A 85 6.48 11.48 1.22
N GLN A 86 7.38 12.07 2.01
CA GLN A 86 8.76 12.28 1.54
C GLN A 86 9.47 10.97 1.28
N PHE A 87 9.25 9.95 2.13
CA PHE A 87 9.80 8.63 1.88
C PHE A 87 9.24 8.00 0.59
N CYS A 88 7.93 8.08 0.36
CA CYS A 88 7.30 7.55 -0.85
C CYS A 88 7.87 8.19 -2.12
N ARG A 89 8.18 9.49 -2.08
CA ARG A 89 8.83 10.24 -3.17
C ARG A 89 10.28 9.83 -3.45
N LEU A 90 10.94 9.15 -2.51
CA LEU A 90 12.25 8.55 -2.75
C LEU A 90 12.14 7.19 -3.46
N LEU A 91 10.97 6.53 -3.37
CA LEU A 91 10.75 5.22 -3.98
C LEU A 91 10.23 5.32 -5.41
N VAL A 92 9.35 6.28 -5.70
CA VAL A 92 8.73 6.39 -7.03
C VAL A 92 8.66 7.85 -7.47
N PRO A 93 8.58 8.12 -8.79
CA PRO A 93 8.48 9.48 -9.31
C PRO A 93 7.26 10.24 -8.76
N ASP A 94 7.32 11.58 -8.75
CA ASP A 94 6.29 12.42 -8.11
C ASP A 94 4.90 12.29 -8.74
N ASP A 95 4.80 11.91 -10.02
CA ASP A 95 3.53 11.63 -10.69
C ASP A 95 2.88 10.30 -10.26
N GLN A 96 3.63 9.43 -9.55
CA GLN A 96 3.15 8.16 -9.00
C GLN A 96 2.86 8.24 -7.49
N VAL A 97 3.04 9.40 -6.85
CA VAL A 97 2.66 9.64 -5.45
C VAL A 97 1.69 10.79 -5.34
N ARG A 98 0.54 10.57 -4.70
CA ARG A 98 -0.35 11.66 -4.29
C ARG A 98 -0.65 11.61 -2.82
N PHE A 99 -0.82 12.79 -2.25
CA PHE A 99 -1.22 13.00 -0.88
C PHE A 99 -2.49 13.84 -0.84
N TYR A 100 -3.47 13.35 -0.10
CA TYR A 100 -4.67 14.11 0.26
C TYR A 100 -4.87 14.09 1.76
N LYS A 101 -5.28 15.23 2.29
CA LYS A 101 -5.86 15.34 3.61
C LYS A 101 -7.37 15.45 3.46
N VAL A 102 -8.11 14.60 4.17
CA VAL A 102 -9.57 14.54 4.16
C VAL A 102 -10.10 14.65 5.57
N ARG A 103 -11.25 15.31 5.74
CA ARG A 103 -11.96 15.49 7.01
C ARG A 103 -13.34 14.83 6.99
N SER A 104 -13.79 14.42 5.81
CA SER A 104 -15.10 13.81 5.60
C SER A 104 -15.09 12.64 4.61
N ILE A 105 -16.13 11.82 4.71
CA ILE A 105 -16.47 10.77 3.76
C ILE A 105 -16.76 11.35 2.37
N ALA A 106 -17.37 12.53 2.30
CA ALA A 106 -17.64 13.20 1.02
C ALA A 106 -16.35 13.56 0.28
N GLU A 107 -15.35 14.11 0.98
CA GLU A 107 -14.03 14.40 0.40
C GLU A 107 -13.32 13.11 -0.03
N LEU A 108 -13.36 12.07 0.81
CA LEU A 108 -12.79 10.76 0.46
C LEU A 108 -13.42 10.23 -0.83
N ARG A 109 -14.75 10.28 -0.96
CA ARG A 109 -15.47 9.86 -2.18
C ARG A 109 -15.00 10.65 -3.39
N ALA A 110 -14.95 11.98 -3.29
CA ALA A 110 -14.56 12.85 -4.39
C ALA A 110 -13.14 12.57 -4.89
N ILE A 111 -12.21 12.34 -3.96
CA ILE A 111 -10.84 11.94 -4.29
C ILE A 111 -10.81 10.55 -4.91
N TRP A 112 -11.51 9.58 -4.30
CA TRP A 112 -11.49 8.20 -4.74
C TRP A 112 -11.98 8.04 -6.18
N VAL A 113 -13.10 8.69 -6.53
CA VAL A 113 -13.65 8.68 -7.91
C VAL A 113 -12.63 9.17 -8.93
N ARG A 114 -11.80 10.16 -8.58
CA ARG A 114 -10.79 10.72 -9.48
C ARG A 114 -9.51 9.88 -9.54
N GLU A 115 -9.08 9.36 -8.40
CA GLU A 115 -7.73 8.85 -8.22
C GLU A 115 -7.62 7.32 -8.28
N HIS A 116 -8.70 6.57 -8.04
CA HIS A 116 -8.60 5.13 -7.77
C HIS A 116 -7.91 4.35 -8.90
N ALA A 117 -8.08 4.70 -10.17
CA ALA A 117 -7.49 3.94 -11.27
C ALA A 117 -5.95 4.01 -11.30
N THR A 118 -5.38 5.12 -10.82
CA THR A 118 -3.95 5.42 -10.94
C THR A 118 -3.11 4.68 -9.90
N TYR A 119 -3.63 4.42 -8.70
CA TYR A 119 -2.82 3.91 -7.60
C TYR A 119 -3.10 2.45 -7.25
N SER A 120 -2.00 1.70 -7.11
CA SER A 120 -1.96 0.29 -6.69
C SER A 120 -1.93 0.11 -5.16
N HIS A 121 -1.43 1.11 -4.43
CA HIS A 121 -1.27 1.09 -2.98
C HIS A 121 -1.96 2.30 -2.38
N VAL A 122 -2.64 2.09 -1.25
CA VAL A 122 -3.33 3.13 -0.50
C VAL A 122 -2.85 3.09 0.94
N ILE A 123 -2.31 4.21 1.41
CA ILE A 123 -1.82 4.38 2.77
C ILE A 123 -2.81 5.27 3.51
N LEU A 124 -3.42 4.73 4.57
CA LEU A 124 -4.35 5.45 5.42
C LEU A 124 -3.62 5.90 6.68
N ILE A 125 -3.72 7.19 7.00
CA ILE A 125 -3.15 7.81 8.21
C ILE A 125 -4.28 8.48 8.96
N GLY A 126 -4.39 8.27 10.27
CA GLY A 126 -5.47 8.84 11.07
C GLY A 126 -5.60 8.12 12.41
N HIS A 127 -6.78 8.21 13.01
CA HIS A 127 -7.09 7.53 14.27
C HIS A 127 -8.01 6.34 14.08
N GLY A 128 -7.82 5.35 14.93
CA GLY A 128 -8.61 4.12 14.94
C GLY A 128 -8.93 3.68 16.36
N ASN A 129 -10.06 2.98 16.52
CA ASN A 129 -10.56 2.49 17.81
C ASN A 129 -10.79 0.97 17.82
N GLY A 130 -10.20 0.25 16.86
CA GLY A 130 -10.38 -1.21 16.70
C GLY A 130 -11.51 -1.61 15.74
N SER A 131 -12.52 -0.75 15.57
CA SER A 131 -13.69 -1.03 14.72
C SER A 131 -13.94 -0.02 13.61
N ALA A 132 -13.33 1.16 13.72
CA ALA A 132 -13.57 2.28 12.83
C ALA A 132 -12.34 3.20 12.74
N VAL A 133 -12.33 4.05 11.71
CA VAL A 133 -11.42 5.18 11.55
C VAL A 133 -12.14 6.50 11.81
N GLN A 134 -11.46 7.49 12.38
CA GLN A 134 -12.08 8.76 12.75
C GLN A 134 -11.92 9.82 11.65
N PHE A 135 -13.04 10.35 11.17
CA PHE A 135 -13.12 11.57 10.37
C PHE A 135 -13.51 12.73 11.27
N ALA A 136 -12.96 13.93 11.02
CA ALA A 136 -13.32 15.13 11.75
C ALA A 136 -14.83 15.45 11.68
N ASN A 137 -15.43 15.29 10.50
CA ASN A 137 -16.81 15.70 10.25
C ASN A 137 -17.82 14.55 10.41
N ASP A 138 -17.42 13.32 10.09
CA ASP A 138 -18.31 12.14 10.12
C ASP A 138 -18.06 11.23 11.33
N ARG A 139 -17.11 11.59 12.21
CA ARG A 139 -16.71 10.78 13.37
C ARG A 139 -16.23 9.37 12.95
N TRP A 140 -16.54 8.36 13.74
CA TRP A 140 -16.08 6.98 13.56
C TRP A 140 -16.80 6.29 12.39
N GLN A 141 -16.03 5.84 11.41
CA GLN A 141 -16.49 5.17 10.20
C GLN A 141 -15.95 3.73 10.14
N THR A 142 -16.86 2.76 10.15
CA THR A 142 -16.59 1.32 10.06
C THR A 142 -16.29 0.89 8.61
N ALA A 143 -15.79 -0.33 8.42
CA ALA A 143 -15.61 -0.88 7.08
C ALA A 143 -16.91 -0.88 6.25
N ALA A 144 -18.06 -1.17 6.86
CA ALA A 144 -19.35 -1.17 6.18
C ALA A 144 -19.77 0.22 5.66
N GLN A 145 -19.40 1.27 6.38
CA GLN A 145 -19.67 2.65 5.96
C GLN A 145 -18.67 3.13 4.89
N LEU A 146 -17.45 2.59 4.91
CA LEU A 146 -16.42 2.89 3.90
C LEU A 146 -16.64 2.13 2.59
N ASP A 147 -17.26 0.95 2.62
CA ASP A 147 -17.53 0.15 1.43
C ASP A 147 -18.16 0.98 0.30
N PRO A 148 -19.35 1.57 0.43
CA PRO A 148 -20.00 2.30 -0.66
C PRO A 148 -19.23 3.54 -1.15
N VAL A 149 -18.23 3.98 -0.39
CA VAL A 149 -17.32 5.09 -0.77
C VAL A 149 -16.22 4.59 -1.68
N LEU A 150 -15.74 3.37 -1.41
CA LEU A 150 -14.61 2.76 -2.09
C LEU A 150 -15.03 1.81 -3.21
N SER A 151 -16.29 1.35 -3.26
CA SER A 151 -16.80 0.51 -4.34
C SER A 151 -16.93 1.33 -5.63
N ILE A 152 -16.07 1.03 -6.60
CA ILE A 152 -16.20 1.48 -7.99
C ILE A 152 -16.21 0.22 -8.86
N PRO A 153 -17.27 -0.01 -9.66
CA PRO A 153 -17.36 -1.22 -10.49
C PRO A 153 -16.11 -1.42 -11.37
N GLY A 154 -15.54 -2.62 -11.33
CA GLY A 154 -14.36 -2.97 -12.13
C GLY A 154 -13.05 -2.31 -11.67
N ALA A 155 -13.03 -1.63 -10.52
CA ALA A 155 -11.80 -1.07 -9.98
C ALA A 155 -10.80 -2.19 -9.64
N ALA A 156 -9.56 -2.03 -10.09
CA ALA A 156 -8.49 -2.95 -9.73
C ALA A 156 -8.25 -2.95 -8.21
N ALA A 157 -8.21 -4.15 -7.63
CA ALA A 157 -7.92 -4.38 -6.23
C ALA A 157 -6.54 -3.83 -5.83
N LYS A 158 -6.44 -3.35 -4.58
CA LYS A 158 -5.31 -2.56 -4.09
C LYS A 158 -4.74 -3.10 -2.79
N TYR A 159 -3.50 -2.71 -2.52
CA TYR A 159 -2.85 -2.94 -1.24
C TYR A 159 -3.14 -1.78 -0.30
N PHE A 160 -3.78 -2.05 0.84
CA PHE A 160 -4.04 -1.04 1.86
C PHE A 160 -3.09 -1.20 3.04
N VAL A 161 -2.51 -0.10 3.51
CA VAL A 161 -1.77 -0.03 4.76
C VAL A 161 -2.38 1.05 5.64
N ASN A 162 -3.05 0.64 6.71
CA ASN A 162 -3.67 1.53 7.68
C ASN A 162 -2.76 1.73 8.89
N LEU A 163 -2.24 2.95 9.02
CA LEU A 163 -1.37 3.37 10.12
C LEU A 163 -2.15 3.87 11.35
N ALA A 164 -3.47 3.88 11.30
CA ALA A 164 -4.31 4.22 12.45
C ALA A 164 -4.19 3.15 13.54
N CYS A 165 -4.11 3.60 14.80
CA CYS A 165 -4.09 2.74 15.98
C CYS A 165 -5.24 1.72 15.93
N GLN A 166 -4.94 0.46 16.27
CA GLN A 166 -5.93 -0.62 16.33
C GLN A 166 -6.66 -0.93 15.00
N GLY A 167 -6.29 -0.31 13.88
CA GLY A 167 -6.95 -0.52 12.59
C GLY A 167 -6.83 -1.95 12.04
N GLY A 168 -5.91 -2.76 12.58
CA GLY A 168 -5.71 -4.18 12.26
C GLY A 168 -6.51 -5.14 13.12
N GLN A 169 -7.35 -4.67 14.04
CA GLN A 169 -8.25 -5.54 14.80
C GLN A 169 -9.34 -6.13 13.91
N ALA A 170 -9.89 -7.28 14.31
CA ALA A 170 -10.85 -8.03 13.50
C ALA A 170 -12.11 -7.22 13.11
N PRO A 171 -12.71 -6.38 13.99
CA PRO A 171 -13.92 -5.64 13.63
C PRO A 171 -13.76 -4.68 12.45
N LEU A 172 -12.55 -4.14 12.23
CA LEU A 172 -12.25 -3.32 11.04
C LEU A 172 -11.54 -4.12 9.94
N GLY A 173 -10.43 -4.77 10.27
CA GLY A 173 -9.54 -5.37 9.27
C GLY A 173 -10.17 -6.53 8.50
N LYS A 174 -10.99 -7.37 9.17
CA LYS A 174 -11.69 -8.48 8.51
C LYS A 174 -12.65 -7.99 7.42
N PRO A 175 -13.68 -7.18 7.73
CA PRO A 175 -14.61 -6.70 6.71
C PRO A 175 -13.91 -5.81 5.67
N PHE A 176 -12.96 -4.95 6.06
CA PHE A 176 -12.25 -4.11 5.09
C PHE A 176 -11.45 -4.93 4.07
N SER A 177 -10.76 -5.99 4.51
CA SER A 177 -10.03 -6.89 3.61
C SER A 177 -10.93 -7.74 2.69
N SER A 178 -12.24 -7.73 2.93
CA SER A 178 -13.24 -8.44 2.12
C SER A 178 -13.85 -7.56 1.03
N LEU A 179 -13.55 -6.25 1.05
CA LEU A 179 -13.99 -5.32 0.01
C LEU A 179 -13.36 -5.71 -1.34
N GLU A 180 -14.13 -5.62 -2.43
CA GLU A 180 -13.66 -5.98 -3.78
C GLU A 180 -12.39 -5.21 -4.17
N VAL A 181 -12.31 -3.94 -3.78
CA VAL A 181 -11.17 -3.07 -4.08
C VAL A 181 -9.94 -3.36 -3.22
N CYS A 182 -10.02 -4.26 -2.24
CA CYS A 182 -8.92 -4.60 -1.33
C CYS A 182 -8.35 -5.99 -1.66
N ASP A 183 -7.13 -6.04 -2.21
CA ASP A 183 -6.39 -7.30 -2.35
C ASP A 183 -5.82 -7.73 -1.00
N SER A 184 -5.20 -6.80 -0.28
CA SER A 184 -4.58 -7.04 1.02
C SER A 184 -4.72 -5.81 1.90
N TYR A 185 -4.93 -6.02 3.20
CA TYR A 185 -5.06 -4.96 4.19
C TYR A 185 -4.09 -5.20 5.34
N ILE A 186 -3.22 -4.23 5.62
CA ILE A 186 -2.34 -4.22 6.77
C ILE A 186 -2.81 -3.16 7.74
N GLY A 187 -2.90 -3.47 9.03
CA GLY A 187 -3.29 -2.48 10.04
C GLY A 187 -2.63 -2.71 11.39
N ALA A 188 -2.49 -1.65 12.19
CA ALA A 188 -1.92 -1.76 13.53
C ALA A 188 -2.89 -2.50 14.47
N PHE A 189 -2.43 -3.51 15.22
CA PHE A 189 -3.29 -4.28 16.14
C PHE A 189 -3.54 -3.56 17.47
N HIS A 190 -2.55 -2.81 17.94
CA HIS A 190 -2.61 -2.01 19.17
C HIS A 190 -2.46 -0.52 18.86
N SER A 191 -2.44 0.29 19.91
CA SER A 191 -1.92 1.65 19.81
C SER A 191 -0.45 1.59 19.39
N VAL A 192 -0.06 2.41 18.42
CA VAL A 192 1.29 2.43 17.86
C VAL A 192 1.79 3.88 17.82
N HIS A 193 3.04 4.09 18.23
CA HIS A 193 3.66 5.40 18.12
C HIS A 193 3.88 5.75 16.65
N GLY A 194 3.67 7.01 16.25
CA GLY A 194 3.77 7.44 14.85
C GLY A 194 5.12 7.10 14.20
N ALA A 195 6.22 7.23 14.95
CA ALA A 195 7.55 6.83 14.49
C ALA A 195 7.65 5.32 14.13
N ILE A 196 7.05 4.45 14.96
CA ILE A 196 7.03 3.00 14.72
C ILE A 196 6.15 2.67 13.51
N ALA A 197 4.99 3.33 13.39
CA ALA A 197 4.11 3.16 12.24
C ALA A 197 4.78 3.59 10.92
N SER A 198 5.50 4.71 10.94
CA SER A 198 6.29 5.17 9.81
C SER A 198 7.41 4.18 9.47
N GLN A 199 8.19 3.74 10.45
CA GLN A 199 9.28 2.78 10.23
C GLN A 199 8.77 1.45 9.66
N PHE A 200 7.63 0.96 10.17
CA PHE A 200 6.97 -0.24 9.65
C PHE A 200 6.63 -0.07 8.17
N LEU A 201 5.93 1.01 7.81
CA LEU A 201 5.54 1.27 6.42
C LEU A 201 6.77 1.37 5.51
N GLN A 202 7.79 2.11 5.94
CA GLN A 202 9.02 2.28 5.16
C GLN A 202 9.68 0.93 4.89
N SER A 203 9.82 0.11 5.93
CA SER A 203 10.37 -1.24 5.82
C SER A 203 9.53 -2.10 4.87
N PHE A 204 8.20 -2.09 5.03
CA PHE A 204 7.29 -2.84 4.17
C PHE A 204 7.43 -2.43 2.70
N LEU A 205 7.44 -1.13 2.40
CA LEU A 205 7.56 -0.64 1.02
C LEU A 205 8.92 -0.94 0.41
N ILE A 206 10.01 -0.90 1.18
CA ILE A 206 11.34 -1.32 0.69
C ILE A 206 11.29 -2.78 0.25
N HIS A 207 10.83 -3.67 1.12
CA HIS A 207 10.75 -5.09 0.80
C HIS A 207 9.77 -5.37 -0.35
N HIS A 208 8.60 -4.73 -0.32
CA HIS A 208 7.56 -5.02 -1.29
C HIS A 208 7.83 -4.43 -2.67
N LEU A 209 8.30 -3.18 -2.72
CA LEU A 209 8.45 -2.42 -3.96
C LEU A 209 9.88 -2.49 -4.48
N LEU A 210 10.87 -2.19 -3.65
CA LEU A 210 12.27 -2.13 -4.09
C LEU A 210 12.87 -3.54 -4.27
N GLN A 211 12.63 -4.45 -3.33
CA GLN A 211 13.14 -5.82 -3.39
C GLN A 211 12.22 -6.80 -4.14
N GLY A 212 10.99 -6.38 -4.46
CA GLY A 212 10.04 -7.21 -5.19
C GLY A 212 9.52 -8.41 -4.40
N GLU A 213 9.55 -8.36 -3.07
CA GLU A 213 9.04 -9.44 -2.24
C GLU A 213 7.51 -9.50 -2.28
N THR A 214 6.98 -10.71 -2.15
CA THR A 214 5.53 -10.89 -2.00
C THR A 214 5.03 -10.16 -0.75
N THR A 215 3.77 -9.71 -0.75
CA THR A 215 3.14 -8.99 0.37
C THR A 215 3.36 -9.70 1.72
N LYS A 216 3.24 -11.03 1.75
CA LYS A 216 3.45 -11.84 2.96
C LYS A 216 4.89 -11.75 3.47
N VAL A 217 5.86 -11.89 2.57
CA VAL A 217 7.30 -11.87 2.93
C VAL A 217 7.73 -10.47 3.35
N ALA A 218 7.33 -9.45 2.59
CA ALA A 218 7.62 -8.05 2.91
C ALA A 218 7.03 -7.63 4.27
N PHE A 219 5.80 -8.08 4.56
CA PHE A 219 5.14 -7.84 5.84
C PHE A 219 5.92 -8.47 7.01
N ARG A 220 6.36 -9.73 6.87
CA ARG A 220 7.20 -10.40 7.89
C ARG A 220 8.47 -9.61 8.17
N HIS A 221 9.22 -9.29 7.13
CA HIS A 221 10.47 -8.54 7.23
C HIS A 221 10.28 -7.13 7.83
N ALA A 222 9.16 -6.48 7.55
CA ALA A 222 8.82 -5.19 8.14
C ALA A 222 8.49 -5.31 9.64
N ARG A 223 7.79 -6.37 10.05
CA ARG A 223 7.46 -6.64 11.46
C ARG A 223 8.69 -6.93 12.31
N GLU A 224 9.65 -7.67 11.78
CA GLU A 224 10.89 -8.00 12.48
C GLU A 224 11.78 -6.78 12.76
N ARG A 225 11.62 -5.71 11.97
CA ARG A 225 12.44 -4.48 12.06
C ARG A 225 11.89 -3.41 13.00
N VAL A 226 10.62 -3.52 13.42
CA VAL A 226 10.00 -2.54 14.30
C VAL A 226 9.96 -3.01 15.74
N SER A 227 10.19 -2.08 16.67
CA SER A 227 10.10 -2.36 18.10
C SER A 227 8.69 -2.84 18.48
N GLY A 228 8.63 -3.90 19.29
CA GLY A 228 7.38 -4.49 19.77
C GLY A 228 6.80 -5.63 18.91
N GLY A 229 7.30 -5.86 17.67
CA GLY A 229 7.14 -7.07 16.82
C GLY A 229 5.72 -7.56 16.45
N THR A 230 4.68 -7.21 17.21
CA THR A 230 3.30 -7.71 17.12
C THR A 230 2.29 -6.62 16.78
N SER A 231 2.78 -5.42 16.50
CA SER A 231 1.94 -4.23 16.35
C SER A 231 1.11 -4.19 15.08
N PHE A 232 1.31 -5.10 14.11
CA PHE A 232 0.59 -5.09 12.82
C PHE A 232 0.03 -6.47 12.46
N ARG A 233 -1.09 -6.47 11.73
CA ARG A 233 -1.76 -7.66 11.19
C ARG A 233 -2.00 -7.52 9.69
N LEU A 234 -1.81 -8.61 8.96
CA LEU A 234 -2.10 -8.73 7.54
C LEU A 234 -3.40 -9.52 7.36
N TRP A 235 -4.37 -8.91 6.68
CA TRP A 235 -5.66 -9.49 6.33
C TRP A 235 -5.78 -9.61 4.82
N ARG A 236 -6.40 -10.68 4.35
CA ARG A 236 -6.67 -10.92 2.93
C ARG A 236 -8.01 -11.62 2.76
N HIS A 237 -8.91 -11.05 1.97
CA HIS A 237 -10.21 -11.65 1.64
C HIS A 237 -10.98 -12.14 2.87
N GLY A 238 -11.00 -11.34 3.96
CA GLY A 238 -11.71 -11.68 5.19
C GLY A 238 -11.00 -12.70 6.10
N ALA A 239 -9.77 -13.11 5.76
CA ALA A 239 -8.95 -14.01 6.57
C ALA A 239 -7.72 -13.30 7.12
N LEU A 240 -7.42 -13.54 8.40
CA LEU A 240 -6.14 -13.16 8.99
C LEU A 240 -5.06 -14.08 8.41
N ILE A 241 -3.99 -13.50 7.87
CA ILE A 241 -2.85 -14.29 7.38
C ILE A 241 -1.97 -14.66 8.59
N PRO A 242 -1.88 -15.94 8.98
CA PRO A 242 -1.15 -16.35 10.18
C PRO A 242 0.36 -16.17 10.01
N ASN A 243 1.02 -15.70 11.07
CA ASN A 243 2.48 -15.61 11.24
C ASN A 243 3.26 -15.50 9.93
N SER A 244 2.97 -14.41 9.21
CA SER A 244 3.98 -13.64 8.52
C SER A 244 4.61 -12.68 9.51
#